data_AF-A0A258L0Y5-F1
#
_entry.id   AF-A0A258L0Y5-F1
#
_cell.length_a   1.000
_cell.length_b   1.000
_cell.length_c   1.000
_cell.angle_alpha   90.00
_cell.angle_beta   90.00
_cell.angle_gamma   90.00
#
_symmetry.space_group_name_H-M   'P 1'
#
loop_
_entity.id
_entity.type
_entity.pdbx_description
1 polymer ?
#
loop_
_entity_poly.entity_id
_entity_poly.type
_entity_poly.pdbx_seq_one_letter_code
_entity_poly.pdbx_strand_id
1 'polypeptide(L)'
;MAQLTSQLIVSLIDRVSGPAKSVSQSLRGIGAAVNSTNATARLRTSLDQTNRSLDAMRARMAESLAVGYALKMALQAPIEAATKFETALLDIAQKAELGDAAMNALGQRMRGLAPAVNQSAMDIARAMDTLLGMGLDGATSETILPTLGKTATAYNADIADLAKTAMAAIDNLKLKAAELPRAMDMIARAGKEGAFELKDMAQYLPALAAMAEVNGMRGIDAIGEMGAALQITRKGAGDSAEAATNLRNVLQKLTSEQVVGKFKKLGGINLKEQLDAQVKAGVSPLEAIISSNTTRSSCASVRRCRQTPAAWSIGTSSVAYRRWAPAWPL
;
A
#
# COMPACT_ATOMS: atom_id res chain seq x y z
N MET A 1 -25.12 54.98 -73.83
CA MET A 1 -24.63 53.77 -73.14
C MET A 1 -24.24 52.61 -74.08
N ALA A 2 -23.93 52.85 -75.37
CA ALA A 2 -23.57 51.77 -76.32
C ALA A 2 -22.06 51.64 -76.61
N GLN A 3 -21.24 52.66 -76.30
CA GLN A 3 -19.79 52.60 -76.55
C GLN A 3 -18.99 51.93 -75.43
N LEU A 4 -19.49 51.92 -74.19
CA LEU A 4 -18.79 51.33 -73.04
C LEU A 4 -18.92 49.79 -72.98
N THR A 5 -19.95 49.21 -73.61
CA THR A 5 -20.17 47.75 -73.62
C THR A 5 -19.36 47.04 -74.70
N SER A 6 -19.02 47.71 -75.82
CA SER A 6 -18.26 47.09 -76.91
C SER A 6 -16.74 47.03 -76.65
N GLN A 7 -16.19 47.99 -75.90
CA GLN A 7 -14.76 47.96 -75.51
C GLN A 7 -14.45 46.90 -74.44
N LEU A 8 -15.44 46.56 -73.60
CA LEU A 8 -15.28 45.53 -72.58
C LEU A 8 -15.22 44.12 -73.19
N ILE A 9 -16.02 43.84 -74.22
CA ILE A 9 -16.09 42.51 -74.85
C ILE A 9 -14.84 42.21 -75.70
N VAL A 10 -14.28 43.19 -76.40
CA VAL A 10 -13.07 43.00 -77.22
C VAL A 10 -11.82 42.82 -76.34
N SER A 11 -11.71 43.53 -75.22
CA SER A 11 -10.54 43.39 -74.31
C SER A 11 -10.52 42.07 -73.52
N LEU A 12 -11.68 41.44 -73.30
CA LEU A 12 -11.79 40.13 -72.68
C LEU A 12 -11.45 38.97 -73.64
N ILE A 13 -11.70 39.12 -74.94
CA ILE A 13 -11.36 38.10 -75.95
C ILE A 13 -9.86 38.08 -76.25
N ASP A 14 -9.18 39.24 -76.26
CA ASP A 14 -7.72 39.30 -76.47
C ASP A 14 -6.89 38.84 -75.26
N ARG A 15 -7.38 39.03 -74.02
CA ARG A 15 -6.66 38.59 -72.82
C ARG A 15 -6.72 37.08 -72.54
N VAL A 16 -7.60 36.35 -73.22
CA VAL A 16 -7.73 34.89 -73.05
C VAL A 16 -7.04 34.12 -74.19
N SER A 17 -6.91 34.71 -75.38
CA SER A 17 -6.34 34.05 -76.56
C SER A 17 -4.80 34.05 -76.60
N GLY A 18 -4.14 35.03 -75.99
CA GLY A 18 -2.67 35.06 -75.85
C GLY A 18 -2.10 33.92 -74.98
N PRO A 19 -2.59 33.74 -73.72
CA PRO A 19 -2.15 32.67 -72.84
C PRO A 19 -2.43 31.27 -73.41
N ALA A 20 -3.60 31.07 -74.04
CA ALA A 20 -4.00 29.80 -74.63
C ALA A 20 -3.08 29.35 -75.78
N LYS A 21 -2.60 30.28 -76.62
CA LYS A 21 -1.63 29.97 -77.67
C LYS A 21 -0.27 29.53 -77.11
N SER A 22 0.21 30.19 -76.04
CA SER A 22 1.48 29.82 -75.41
C SER A 22 1.44 28.43 -74.75
N VAL A 23 0.29 28.07 -74.14
CA VAL A 23 0.08 26.74 -73.56
C VAL A 23 -0.01 25.68 -74.66
N SER A 24 -0.67 25.96 -75.79
CA SER A 24 -0.75 25.02 -76.92
C SER A 24 0.60 24.75 -77.60
N GLN A 25 1.52 25.71 -77.59
CA GLN A 25 2.89 25.56 -78.10
C GLN A 25 3.78 24.80 -77.09
N SER A 26 3.60 25.08 -75.80
CA SER A 26 4.31 24.38 -74.71
C SER A 26 3.94 22.89 -74.65
N LEU A 27 2.65 22.56 -74.82
CA LEU A 27 2.17 21.18 -74.85
C LEU A 27 2.65 20.40 -76.10
N ARG A 28 2.79 21.08 -77.26
CA ARG A 28 3.38 20.47 -78.46
C ARG A 28 4.89 20.22 -78.30
N GLY A 29 5.61 21.10 -77.61
CA GLY A 29 7.03 20.90 -77.27
C GLY A 29 7.25 19.73 -76.30
N ILE A 30 6.37 19.56 -75.32
CA ILE A 30 6.41 18.43 -74.37
C ILE A 30 6.06 17.11 -75.08
N GLY A 31 5.05 17.10 -75.97
CA GLY A 31 4.70 15.92 -76.76
C GLY A 31 5.83 15.43 -77.68
N ALA A 32 6.61 16.35 -78.26
CA ALA A 32 7.79 16.02 -79.07
C ALA A 32 8.98 15.52 -78.23
N ALA A 33 9.16 16.04 -77.01
CA ALA A 33 10.21 15.62 -76.10
C ALA A 33 9.95 14.21 -75.52
N VAL A 34 8.69 13.88 -75.23
CA VAL A 34 8.27 12.58 -74.68
C VAL A 34 8.37 11.44 -75.71
N ASN A 35 8.16 11.74 -77.00
CA ASN A 35 8.32 10.75 -78.09
C ASN A 35 9.78 10.55 -78.54
N SER A 36 10.75 11.26 -77.96
CA SER A 36 12.17 10.98 -78.23
C SER A 36 12.64 9.78 -77.40
N THR A 37 13.13 8.74 -78.08
CA THR A 37 13.59 7.46 -77.50
C THR A 37 14.65 7.64 -76.40
N ASN A 38 15.35 8.78 -76.40
CA ASN A 38 16.36 9.16 -75.41
C ASN A 38 15.79 9.80 -74.14
N ALA A 39 14.62 10.45 -74.21
CA ALA A 39 13.97 11.02 -73.02
C ALA A 39 13.35 9.93 -72.14
N THR A 40 12.76 8.90 -72.74
CA THR A 40 12.19 7.75 -72.01
C THR A 40 13.28 6.91 -71.34
N ALA A 41 14.44 6.73 -71.96
CA ALA A 41 15.59 6.05 -71.34
C ALA A 41 16.15 6.84 -70.14
N ARG A 42 16.32 8.16 -70.29
CA ARG A 42 16.79 9.05 -69.20
C ARG A 42 15.78 9.17 -68.06
N LEU A 43 14.48 9.16 -68.35
CA LEU A 43 13.43 9.13 -67.35
C LEU A 43 13.45 7.81 -66.56
N ARG A 44 13.61 6.65 -67.22
CA ARG A 44 13.72 5.36 -66.52
C ARG A 44 14.93 5.31 -65.61
N THR A 45 16.10 5.76 -66.08
CA THR A 45 17.31 5.80 -65.24
C THR A 45 17.19 6.80 -64.08
N SER A 46 16.49 7.92 -64.29
CA SER A 46 16.21 8.91 -63.23
C SER A 46 15.20 8.38 -62.21
N LEU A 47 14.18 7.65 -62.66
CA LEU A 47 13.20 6.99 -61.80
C LEU A 47 13.84 5.84 -60.98
N ASP A 48 14.76 5.07 -61.56
CA ASP A 48 15.48 4.01 -60.85
C ASP A 48 16.45 4.57 -59.80
N GLN A 49 17.13 5.67 -60.11
CA GLN A 49 17.99 6.38 -59.15
C GLN A 49 17.17 7.02 -58.03
N THR A 50 16.00 7.57 -58.36
CA THR A 50 15.05 8.13 -57.38
C THR A 50 14.48 7.02 -56.49
N ASN A 51 14.06 5.89 -57.04
CA ASN A 51 13.55 4.74 -56.27
C ASN A 51 14.59 4.18 -55.30
N ARG A 52 15.86 4.03 -55.71
CA ARG A 52 16.94 3.60 -54.80
C ARG A 52 17.21 4.59 -53.68
N SER A 53 17.14 5.89 -53.98
CA SER A 53 17.29 6.94 -52.94
C SER A 53 16.12 6.96 -51.96
N LEU A 54 14.90 6.67 -52.44
CA LEU A 54 13.69 6.55 -51.61
C LEU A 54 13.70 5.28 -50.77
N ASP A 55 14.21 4.17 -51.29
CA ASP A 55 14.32 2.92 -50.51
C ASP A 55 15.42 3.03 -49.44
N ALA A 56 16.54 3.71 -49.74
CA ALA A 56 17.53 4.06 -48.72
C ALA A 56 16.95 5.01 -47.65
N MET A 57 16.10 5.96 -48.05
CA MET A 57 15.41 6.86 -47.12
C MET A 57 14.36 6.12 -46.28
N ARG A 58 13.59 5.20 -46.87
CA ARG A 58 12.63 4.34 -46.18
C ARG A 58 13.31 3.37 -45.22
N ALA A 59 14.44 2.78 -45.61
CA ALA A 59 15.23 1.91 -44.76
C ALA A 59 15.79 2.68 -43.55
N ARG A 60 16.34 3.89 -43.77
CA ARG A 60 16.79 4.78 -42.68
C ARG A 60 15.64 5.27 -41.79
N MET A 61 14.47 5.54 -42.37
CA MET A 61 13.27 5.90 -41.60
C MET A 61 12.75 4.70 -40.80
N ALA A 62 12.68 3.50 -41.39
CA ALA A 62 12.30 2.27 -40.70
C ALA A 62 13.30 1.92 -39.58
N GLU A 63 14.60 2.12 -39.81
CA GLU A 63 15.64 1.98 -38.79
C GLU A 63 15.48 3.04 -37.69
N SER A 64 15.17 4.30 -38.03
CA SER A 64 14.90 5.35 -37.04
C SER A 64 13.62 5.13 -36.22
N LEU A 65 12.59 4.53 -36.82
CA LEU A 65 11.35 4.14 -36.15
C LEU A 65 11.58 2.91 -35.27
N ALA A 66 12.39 1.94 -35.71
CA ALA A 66 12.77 0.77 -34.93
C ALA A 66 13.64 1.17 -33.72
N VAL A 67 14.64 2.03 -33.92
CA VAL A 67 15.48 2.59 -32.84
C VAL A 67 14.64 3.47 -31.91
N GLY A 68 13.75 4.30 -32.44
CA GLY A 68 12.84 5.13 -31.65
C GLY A 68 11.83 4.31 -30.84
N TYR A 69 11.31 3.22 -31.40
CA TYR A 69 10.42 2.28 -30.69
C TYR A 69 11.17 1.49 -29.64
N ALA A 70 12.38 1.01 -29.94
CA ALA A 70 13.24 0.32 -28.97
C ALA A 70 13.63 1.26 -27.81
N LEU A 71 13.97 2.51 -28.09
CA LEU A 71 14.24 3.53 -27.08
C LEU A 71 13.00 3.85 -26.25
N LYS A 72 11.83 4.02 -26.90
CA LYS A 72 10.56 4.22 -26.21
C LYS A 72 10.28 3.06 -25.26
N MET A 73 10.39 1.82 -25.74
CA MET A 73 10.19 0.62 -24.90
C MET A 73 11.19 0.53 -23.74
N ALA A 74 12.45 0.90 -23.97
CA ALA A 74 13.48 0.91 -22.94
C ALA A 74 13.24 2.00 -21.87
N LEU A 75 12.69 3.16 -22.25
CA LEU A 75 12.45 4.28 -21.34
C LEU A 75 11.03 4.31 -20.75
N GLN A 76 10.07 3.60 -21.34
CA GLN A 76 8.68 3.67 -20.90
C GLN A 76 8.52 3.21 -19.44
N ALA A 77 9.08 2.07 -19.07
CA ALA A 77 8.99 1.56 -17.70
C ALA A 77 9.57 2.51 -16.63
N PRO A 78 10.81 3.05 -16.77
CA PRO A 78 11.34 3.99 -15.79
C PRO A 78 10.59 5.34 -15.78
N ILE A 79 10.11 5.82 -16.92
CA ILE A 79 9.27 7.04 -16.98
C ILE A 79 7.94 6.81 -16.24
N GLU A 80 7.25 5.70 -16.51
CA GLU A 80 6.00 5.37 -15.81
C GLU A 80 6.21 5.17 -14.30
N ALA A 81 7.33 4.58 -13.89
CA ALA A 81 7.66 4.45 -12.48
C ALA A 81 7.93 5.81 -11.82
N ALA A 82 8.65 6.70 -12.51
CA ALA A 82 8.93 8.05 -12.03
C ALA A 82 7.65 8.89 -11.90
N THR A 83 6.77 8.84 -12.90
CA THR A 83 5.49 9.58 -12.85
C THR A 83 4.58 9.07 -11.74
N LYS A 84 4.46 7.74 -11.57
CA LYS A 84 3.69 7.17 -10.45
C LYS A 84 4.25 7.58 -9.09
N PHE A 85 5.58 7.64 -8.96
CA PHE A 85 6.23 8.07 -7.74
C PHE A 85 6.01 9.56 -7.47
N GLU A 86 6.13 10.41 -8.49
CA GLU A 86 5.82 11.84 -8.39
C GLU A 86 4.35 12.09 -8.00
N THR A 87 3.41 11.35 -8.60
CA THR A 87 1.99 11.41 -8.21
C THR A 87 1.79 11.03 -6.74
N ALA A 88 2.42 9.97 -6.27
CA ALA A 88 2.34 9.58 -4.86
C ALA A 88 2.92 10.65 -3.92
N LEU A 89 4.03 11.30 -4.31
CA LEU A 89 4.61 12.41 -3.56
C LEU A 89 3.71 13.64 -3.54
N LEU A 90 3.01 13.93 -4.64
CA LEU A 90 2.03 15.01 -4.71
C LEU A 90 0.84 14.76 -3.78
N ASP A 91 0.31 13.53 -3.74
CA ASP A 91 -0.78 13.16 -2.83
C ASP A 91 -0.35 13.34 -1.36
N ILE A 92 0.87 12.90 -1.02
CA ILE A 92 1.47 13.10 0.30
C ILE A 92 1.65 14.59 0.60
N ALA A 93 2.17 15.35 -0.36
CA ALA A 93 2.39 16.78 -0.19
C ALA A 93 1.08 17.53 0.05
N GLN A 94 -0.02 17.12 -0.60
CA GLN A 94 -1.34 17.67 -0.32
C GLN A 94 -1.84 17.33 1.09
N LYS A 95 -1.68 16.06 1.53
CA LYS A 95 -2.10 15.63 2.87
C LYS A 95 -1.29 16.28 4.01
N ALA A 96 -0.01 16.55 3.77
CA ALA A 96 0.91 17.14 4.74
C ALA A 96 1.16 18.63 4.53
N GLU A 97 0.39 19.28 3.63
CA GLU A 97 0.51 20.71 3.29
C GLU A 97 1.94 21.15 2.93
N LEU A 98 2.67 20.30 2.20
CA LEU A 98 4.06 20.54 1.79
C LEU A 98 4.14 21.34 0.49
N GLY A 99 5.02 22.33 0.44
CA GLY A 99 5.42 22.98 -0.81
C GLY A 99 6.41 22.14 -1.63
N ASP A 100 6.63 22.52 -2.89
CA ASP A 100 7.45 21.77 -3.87
C ASP A 100 8.84 21.40 -3.36
N ALA A 101 9.53 22.33 -2.68
CA ALA A 101 10.86 22.09 -2.13
C ALA A 101 10.84 20.98 -1.05
N ALA A 102 9.83 20.99 -0.18
CA ALA A 102 9.67 20.00 0.88
C ALA A 102 9.26 18.64 0.31
N MET A 103 8.38 18.62 -0.70
CA MET A 103 8.01 17.41 -1.44
C MET A 103 9.24 16.77 -2.13
N ASN A 104 10.07 17.56 -2.80
CA ASN A 104 11.30 17.08 -3.43
C ASN A 104 12.28 16.50 -2.40
N ALA A 105 12.44 17.17 -1.26
CA ALA A 105 13.27 16.68 -0.16
C ALA A 105 12.72 15.36 0.40
N LEU A 106 11.40 15.23 0.56
CA LEU A 106 10.75 13.99 0.98
C LEU A 106 11.03 12.86 -0.03
N GLY A 107 10.88 13.12 -1.32
CA GLY A 107 11.19 12.16 -2.38
C GLY A 107 12.67 11.71 -2.39
N GLN A 108 13.60 12.59 -2.02
CA GLN A 108 15.01 12.22 -1.83
C GLN A 108 15.20 11.33 -0.59
N ARG A 109 14.56 11.66 0.54
CA ARG A 109 14.61 10.84 1.76
C ARG A 109 14.06 9.44 1.53
N MET A 110 12.93 9.30 0.85
CA MET A 110 12.34 7.99 0.51
C MET A 110 13.24 7.16 -0.40
N ARG A 111 13.83 7.77 -1.43
CA ARG A 111 14.82 7.11 -2.30
C ARG A 111 16.08 6.71 -1.55
N GLY A 112 16.51 7.51 -0.57
CA GLY A 112 17.65 7.18 0.29
C GLY A 112 17.34 6.03 1.27
N LEU A 113 16.10 5.96 1.77
CA LEU A 113 15.67 4.91 2.69
C LEU A 113 15.46 3.56 1.98
N ALA A 114 14.96 3.57 0.74
CA ALA A 114 14.69 2.40 -0.09
C ALA A 114 15.77 1.29 -0.02
N PRO A 115 17.05 1.56 -0.37
CA PRO A 115 18.09 0.53 -0.29
C PRO A 115 18.41 0.09 1.15
N ALA A 116 18.27 0.98 2.14
CA ALA A 116 18.60 0.66 3.52
C ALA A 116 17.61 -0.32 4.18
N VAL A 117 16.38 -0.40 3.64
CA VAL A 117 15.34 -1.31 4.11
C VAL A 117 14.95 -2.37 3.07
N ASN A 118 15.63 -2.40 1.92
CA ASN A 118 15.35 -3.31 0.80
C ASN A 118 13.89 -3.26 0.30
N GLN A 119 13.34 -2.04 0.21
CA GLN A 119 12.00 -1.76 -0.34
C GLN A 119 12.11 -0.78 -1.50
N SER A 120 11.10 -0.71 -2.37
CA SER A 120 11.10 0.33 -3.40
C SER A 120 10.75 1.70 -2.81
N ALA A 121 11.23 2.78 -3.43
CA ALA A 121 10.85 4.13 -3.01
C ALA A 121 9.34 4.36 -3.08
N MET A 122 8.67 3.73 -4.07
CA MET A 122 7.22 3.77 -4.22
C MET A 122 6.51 3.10 -3.03
N ASP A 123 7.00 1.97 -2.56
CA ASP A 123 6.39 1.27 -1.42
C ASP A 123 6.53 2.06 -0.13
N ILE A 124 7.68 2.71 0.08
CA ILE A 124 7.88 3.63 1.20
C ILE A 124 6.95 4.83 1.10
N ALA A 125 6.74 5.39 -0.11
CA ALA A 125 5.77 6.45 -0.33
C ALA A 125 4.34 5.98 -0.03
N ARG A 126 3.93 4.79 -0.47
CA ARG A 126 2.60 4.22 -0.14
C ARG A 126 2.41 4.06 1.37
N ALA A 127 3.44 3.61 2.09
CA ALA A 127 3.39 3.50 3.54
C ALA A 127 3.25 4.89 4.20
N MET A 128 4.03 5.88 3.79
CA MET A 128 3.89 7.27 4.26
C MET A 128 2.48 7.81 4.00
N ASP A 129 1.99 7.65 2.79
CA ASP A 129 0.67 8.11 2.37
C ASP A 129 -0.45 7.48 3.22
N THR A 130 -0.29 6.19 3.57
CA THR A 130 -1.18 5.46 4.46
C THR A 130 -1.14 6.04 5.88
N LEU A 131 0.05 6.28 6.44
CA LEU A 131 0.21 6.82 7.79
C LEU A 131 -0.41 8.22 7.90
N LEU A 132 -0.09 9.11 6.95
CA LEU A 132 -0.63 10.46 6.89
C LEU A 132 -2.15 10.45 6.66
N GLY A 133 -2.63 9.59 5.75
CA GLY A 133 -4.05 9.44 5.48
C GLY A 133 -4.85 8.92 6.69
N MET A 134 -4.19 8.24 7.61
CA MET A 134 -4.75 7.81 8.90
C MET A 134 -4.53 8.84 10.02
N GLY A 135 -3.93 9.99 9.74
CA GLY A 135 -3.80 11.12 10.65
C GLY A 135 -2.51 11.16 11.48
N LEU A 136 -1.52 10.30 11.20
CA LEU A 136 -0.21 10.42 11.82
C LEU A 136 0.55 11.60 11.21
N ASP A 137 1.29 12.36 12.02
CA ASP A 137 2.08 13.47 11.49
C ASP A 137 3.28 12.97 10.67
N GLY A 138 3.76 13.82 9.75
CA GLY A 138 4.85 13.46 8.84
C GLY A 138 6.17 13.15 9.55
N ALA A 139 6.52 13.86 10.62
CA ALA A 139 7.77 13.65 11.33
C ALA A 139 7.77 12.29 12.03
N THR A 140 6.70 11.96 12.75
CA THR A 140 6.53 10.65 13.38
C THR A 140 6.47 9.55 12.34
N SER A 141 5.76 9.76 11.22
CA SER A 141 5.71 8.81 10.11
C SER A 141 7.11 8.49 9.55
N GLU A 142 7.92 9.52 9.30
CA GLU A 142 9.31 9.35 8.85
C GLU A 142 10.16 8.56 9.86
N THR A 143 9.92 8.72 11.17
CA THR A 143 10.69 7.99 12.18
C THR A 143 10.37 6.50 12.24
N ILE A 144 9.14 6.10 11.88
CA ILE A 144 8.71 4.70 11.97
C ILE A 144 8.89 3.92 10.65
N LEU A 145 8.94 4.61 9.50
CA LEU A 145 9.12 3.98 8.19
C LEU A 145 10.35 3.06 8.10
N PRO A 146 11.53 3.38 8.67
CA PRO A 146 12.68 2.47 8.64
C PRO A 146 12.38 1.12 9.31
N THR A 147 11.64 1.14 10.42
CA THR A 147 11.22 -0.06 11.14
C THR A 147 10.24 -0.86 10.29
N LEU A 148 9.21 -0.20 9.74
CA LEU A 148 8.22 -0.86 8.89
C LEU A 148 8.85 -1.49 7.65
N GLY A 149 9.78 -0.79 7.00
CA GLY A 149 10.48 -1.31 5.82
C GLY A 149 11.37 -2.53 6.13
N LYS A 150 12.11 -2.50 7.25
CA LYS A 150 12.89 -3.67 7.69
C LYS A 150 12.01 -4.86 8.01
N THR A 151 10.89 -4.62 8.69
CA THR A 151 9.91 -5.66 9.02
C THR A 151 9.26 -6.22 7.75
N ALA A 152 8.85 -5.37 6.80
CA ALA A 152 8.31 -5.76 5.50
C ALA A 152 9.27 -6.72 4.76
N THR A 153 10.55 -6.34 4.69
CA THR A 153 11.59 -7.17 4.07
C THR A 153 11.84 -8.47 4.82
N ALA A 154 11.97 -8.43 6.14
CA ALA A 154 12.30 -9.60 6.94
C ALA A 154 11.20 -10.68 6.89
N TYR A 155 9.93 -10.26 6.78
CA TYR A 155 8.77 -11.15 6.85
C TYR A 155 7.99 -11.25 5.54
N ASN A 156 8.49 -10.66 4.46
CA ASN A 156 7.85 -10.64 3.14
C ASN A 156 6.38 -10.15 3.21
N ALA A 157 6.16 -9.03 3.91
CA ALA A 157 4.86 -8.38 4.07
C ALA A 157 4.81 -7.06 3.29
N ASP A 158 3.62 -6.65 2.83
CA ASP A 158 3.46 -5.33 2.21
C ASP A 158 3.61 -4.22 3.28
N ILE A 159 4.47 -3.25 3.00
CA ILE A 159 4.81 -2.17 3.94
C ILE A 159 3.60 -1.24 4.21
N ALA A 160 2.67 -1.08 3.27
CA ALA A 160 1.47 -0.28 3.48
C ALA A 160 0.47 -1.00 4.39
N ASP A 161 0.39 -2.33 4.32
CA ASP A 161 -0.40 -3.12 5.29
C ASP A 161 0.23 -3.10 6.69
N LEU A 162 1.56 -3.12 6.78
CA LEU A 162 2.25 -2.88 8.06
C LEU A 162 2.02 -1.46 8.59
N ALA A 163 1.92 -0.45 7.72
CA ALA A 163 1.56 0.91 8.12
C ALA A 163 0.15 0.98 8.72
N LYS A 164 -0.85 0.33 8.11
CA LYS A 164 -2.22 0.21 8.68
C LYS A 164 -2.19 -0.48 10.05
N THR A 165 -1.36 -1.51 10.17
CA THR A 165 -1.19 -2.27 11.41
C THR A 165 -0.56 -1.44 12.51
N ALA A 166 0.48 -0.67 12.18
CA ALA A 166 1.11 0.26 13.09
C ALA A 166 0.11 1.32 13.58
N MET A 167 -0.68 1.89 12.67
CA MET A 167 -1.71 2.85 13.04
C MET A 167 -2.80 2.24 13.91
N ALA A 168 -3.27 1.03 13.61
CA ALA A 168 -4.22 0.36 14.48
C ALA A 168 -3.67 0.10 15.89
N ALA A 169 -2.37 -0.19 16.02
CA ALA A 169 -1.72 -0.30 17.33
C ALA A 169 -1.63 1.06 18.04
N ILE A 170 -1.27 2.13 17.33
CA ILE A 170 -1.19 3.49 17.88
C ILE A 170 -2.58 3.97 18.32
N ASP A 171 -3.57 3.91 17.43
CA ASP A 171 -4.88 4.50 17.65
C ASP A 171 -5.75 3.67 18.58
N ASN A 172 -5.84 2.35 18.36
CA ASN A 172 -6.74 1.51 19.16
C ASN A 172 -6.05 1.08 20.44
N LEU A 173 -4.81 0.57 20.35
CA LEU A 173 -4.13 0.09 21.55
C LEU A 173 -3.43 1.21 22.32
N LYS A 174 -3.44 2.46 21.85
CA LYS A 174 -2.75 3.59 22.50
C LYS A 174 -1.23 3.34 22.63
N LEU A 175 -0.66 2.60 21.68
CA LEU A 175 0.78 2.36 21.62
C LEU A 175 1.51 3.66 21.27
N LYS A 176 2.59 3.98 21.98
CA LYS A 176 3.42 5.12 21.58
C LYS A 176 4.19 4.75 20.31
N ALA A 177 4.33 5.67 19.35
CA ALA A 177 5.10 5.43 18.13
C ALA A 177 6.55 4.96 18.42
N ALA A 178 7.16 5.46 19.50
CA ALA A 178 8.50 5.04 19.95
C ALA A 178 8.58 3.56 20.39
N GLU A 179 7.44 2.94 20.75
CA GLU A 179 7.36 1.53 21.13
C GLU A 179 7.11 0.61 19.94
N LEU A 180 6.83 1.17 18.75
CA LEU A 180 6.53 0.40 17.55
C LEU A 180 7.63 -0.59 17.15
N PRO A 181 8.94 -0.26 17.22
CA PRO A 181 9.99 -1.26 16.95
C PRO A 181 9.87 -2.48 17.86
N ARG A 182 9.65 -2.25 19.16
CA ARG A 182 9.50 -3.32 20.14
C ARG A 182 8.21 -4.12 19.93
N ALA A 183 7.12 -3.45 19.56
CA ALA A 183 5.87 -4.11 19.19
C ALA A 183 6.04 -5.00 17.95
N MET A 184 6.74 -4.52 16.92
CA MET A 184 7.04 -5.30 15.72
C MET A 184 7.93 -6.50 16.04
N ASP A 185 8.92 -6.36 16.93
CA ASP A 185 9.74 -7.47 17.42
C ASP A 185 8.92 -8.52 18.17
N MET A 186 7.90 -8.10 18.95
CA MET A 186 6.99 -9.02 19.64
C MET A 186 6.08 -9.77 18.67
N ILE A 187 5.51 -9.07 17.69
CA ILE A 187 4.71 -9.66 16.59
C ILE A 187 5.56 -10.65 15.79
N ALA A 188 6.80 -10.27 15.47
CA ALA A 188 7.80 -11.08 14.80
C ALA A 188 8.16 -12.36 15.56
N ARG A 189 8.45 -12.25 16.86
CA ARG A 189 8.70 -13.41 17.72
C ARG A 189 7.47 -14.30 17.81
N ALA A 190 6.29 -13.73 18.04
CA ALA A 190 5.05 -14.48 18.11
C ALA A 190 4.75 -15.24 16.81
N GLY A 191 5.08 -14.65 15.64
CA GLY A 191 4.97 -15.31 14.34
C GLY A 191 6.02 -16.42 14.13
N LYS A 192 7.24 -16.23 14.63
CA LYS A 192 8.29 -17.27 14.58
C LYS A 192 7.98 -18.47 15.48
N GLU A 193 7.36 -18.24 16.63
CA GLU A 193 7.08 -19.26 17.63
C GLU A 193 5.82 -20.10 17.34
N GLY A 194 5.04 -19.75 16.31
CA GLY A 194 3.78 -20.43 16.03
C GLY A 194 3.29 -20.35 14.59
N ALA A 195 2.04 -20.76 14.37
CA ALA A 195 1.47 -20.98 13.02
C ALA A 195 0.65 -19.79 12.50
N PHE A 196 0.70 -18.66 13.19
CA PHE A 196 0.08 -17.40 12.80
C PHE A 196 1.20 -16.41 12.45
N GLU A 197 1.41 -16.16 11.16
CA GLU A 197 2.60 -15.45 10.65
C GLU A 197 2.43 -13.92 10.70
N LEU A 198 3.52 -13.17 10.47
CA LEU A 198 3.50 -11.71 10.52
C LEU A 198 2.58 -11.08 9.45
N LYS A 199 2.52 -11.69 8.25
CA LYS A 199 1.58 -11.28 7.21
C LYS A 199 0.12 -11.46 7.63
N ASP A 200 -0.18 -12.50 8.41
CA ASP A 200 -1.53 -12.72 8.97
C ASP A 200 -1.81 -11.65 10.03
N MET A 201 -0.81 -11.27 10.83
CA MET A 201 -0.95 -10.16 11.77
C MET A 201 -1.20 -8.85 11.03
N ALA A 202 -0.48 -8.56 9.94
CA ALA A 202 -0.71 -7.37 9.13
C ALA A 202 -2.15 -7.30 8.58
N GLN A 203 -2.71 -8.45 8.22
CA GLN A 203 -4.06 -8.56 7.69
C GLN A 203 -5.15 -8.45 8.76
N TYR A 204 -4.99 -9.11 9.91
CA TYR A 204 -6.08 -9.28 10.89
C TYR A 204 -5.96 -8.39 12.12
N LEU A 205 -4.76 -7.95 12.48
CA LEU A 205 -4.53 -7.17 13.69
C LEU A 205 -5.32 -5.85 13.71
N PRO A 206 -5.50 -5.10 12.59
CA PRO A 206 -6.28 -3.87 12.64
C PRO A 206 -7.69 -4.05 13.20
N ALA A 207 -8.39 -5.09 12.75
CA ALA A 207 -9.74 -5.40 13.23
C ALA A 207 -9.74 -5.92 14.68
N LEU A 208 -8.74 -6.72 15.05
CA LEU A 208 -8.62 -7.26 16.40
C LEU A 208 -8.25 -6.16 17.42
N ALA A 209 -7.42 -5.20 17.03
CA ALA A 209 -6.98 -4.08 17.87
C ALA A 209 -8.16 -3.18 18.26
N ALA A 210 -9.08 -2.92 17.32
CA ALA A 210 -10.32 -2.20 17.61
C ALA A 210 -11.18 -2.94 18.65
N MET A 211 -11.30 -4.27 18.55
CA MET A 211 -12.04 -5.07 19.54
C MET A 211 -11.32 -5.16 20.88
N ALA A 212 -10.00 -5.18 20.87
CA ALA A 212 -9.17 -5.18 22.08
C ALA A 212 -9.34 -3.86 22.85
N GLU A 213 -9.38 -2.72 22.16
CA GLU A 213 -9.62 -1.39 22.76
C GLU A 213 -10.97 -1.32 23.48
N VAL A 214 -12.04 -1.83 22.84
CA VAL A 214 -13.39 -1.89 23.45
C VAL A 214 -13.39 -2.69 24.76
N ASN A 215 -12.49 -3.66 24.89
CA ASN A 215 -12.32 -4.43 26.11
C ASN A 215 -11.34 -3.80 27.11
N GLY A 216 -10.74 -2.65 26.79
CA GLY A 216 -9.78 -1.96 27.65
C GLY A 216 -8.34 -2.45 27.52
N MET A 217 -8.03 -3.28 26.52
CA MET A 217 -6.67 -3.74 26.24
C MET A 217 -5.89 -2.62 25.55
N ARG A 218 -4.76 -2.22 26.14
CA ARG A 218 -3.93 -1.10 25.67
C ARG A 218 -2.44 -1.37 25.87
N GLY A 219 -1.63 -0.55 25.22
CA GLY A 219 -0.18 -0.56 25.28
C GLY A 219 0.44 -1.75 24.55
N ILE A 220 1.74 -1.91 24.81
CA ILE A 220 2.54 -2.99 24.23
C ILE A 220 2.13 -4.37 24.77
N ASP A 221 1.62 -4.44 26.00
CA ASP A 221 1.17 -5.68 26.63
C ASP A 221 -0.03 -6.28 25.88
N ALA A 222 -0.96 -5.43 25.42
CA ALA A 222 -2.09 -5.87 24.59
C ALA A 222 -1.63 -6.56 23.29
N ILE A 223 -0.54 -6.11 22.67
CA ILE A 223 0.01 -6.73 21.46
C ILE A 223 0.55 -8.13 21.78
N GLY A 224 1.29 -8.27 22.89
CA GLY A 224 1.81 -9.56 23.34
C GLY A 224 0.69 -10.55 23.66
N GLU A 225 -0.35 -10.08 24.36
CA GLU A 225 -1.52 -10.89 24.71
C GLU A 225 -2.32 -11.31 23.49
N MET A 226 -2.56 -10.41 22.55
CA MET A 226 -3.23 -10.72 21.29
C MET A 226 -2.41 -11.74 20.48
N GLY A 227 -1.09 -11.58 20.41
CA GLY A 227 -0.20 -12.55 19.79
C GLY A 227 -0.31 -13.93 20.43
N ALA A 228 -0.23 -14.01 21.76
CA ALA A 228 -0.39 -15.27 22.49
C ALA A 228 -1.80 -15.88 22.30
N ALA A 229 -2.85 -15.06 22.35
CA ALA A 229 -4.22 -15.49 22.15
C ALA A 229 -4.45 -16.02 20.73
N LEU A 230 -3.87 -15.38 19.72
CA LEU A 230 -3.89 -15.86 18.33
C LEU A 230 -3.18 -17.21 18.19
N GLN A 231 -2.07 -17.44 18.90
CA GLN A 231 -1.44 -18.76 18.89
C GLN A 231 -2.31 -19.83 19.58
N ILE A 232 -3.04 -19.47 20.63
CA ILE A 232 -4.00 -20.38 21.27
C ILE A 232 -5.14 -20.72 20.32
N THR A 233 -5.77 -19.72 19.69
CA THR A 233 -6.86 -19.97 18.74
C THR A 233 -6.37 -20.69 17.49
N ARG A 234 -5.14 -20.45 17.06
CA ARG A 234 -4.49 -21.13 15.93
C ARG A 234 -4.29 -22.62 16.18
N LYS A 235 -3.97 -23.04 17.41
CA LYS A 235 -3.87 -24.47 17.77
C LYS A 235 -5.18 -25.26 17.59
N GLY A 236 -6.31 -24.58 17.68
CA GLY A 236 -7.65 -25.17 17.49
C GLY A 236 -8.28 -24.91 16.12
N ALA A 237 -7.62 -24.16 15.24
CA ALA A 237 -8.14 -23.74 13.94
C ALA A 237 -7.35 -24.38 12.80
N GLY A 238 -7.98 -24.56 11.63
CA GLY A 238 -7.31 -25.06 10.42
C GLY A 238 -6.32 -24.06 9.83
N ASP A 239 -6.68 -22.77 9.84
CA ASP A 239 -5.91 -21.68 9.24
C ASP A 239 -5.91 -20.40 10.10
N SER A 240 -5.16 -19.39 9.64
CA SER A 240 -5.03 -18.10 10.31
C SER A 240 -6.32 -17.26 10.25
N ALA A 241 -7.13 -17.41 9.21
CA ALA A 241 -8.40 -16.68 9.07
C ALA A 241 -9.42 -17.14 10.13
N GLU A 242 -9.52 -18.45 10.33
CA GLU A 242 -10.34 -19.08 11.36
C GLU A 242 -9.81 -18.73 12.76
N ALA A 243 -8.49 -18.77 12.96
CA ALA A 243 -7.87 -18.36 14.24
C ALA A 243 -8.20 -16.91 14.63
N ALA A 244 -8.09 -15.98 13.67
CA ALA A 244 -8.45 -14.57 13.87
C ALA A 244 -9.95 -14.40 14.13
N THR A 245 -10.80 -15.14 13.43
CA THR A 245 -12.25 -15.14 13.64
C THR A 245 -12.61 -15.66 15.03
N ASN A 246 -11.97 -16.73 15.48
CA ASN A 246 -12.15 -17.29 16.82
C ASN A 246 -11.75 -16.30 17.90
N LEU A 247 -10.61 -15.61 17.75
CA LEU A 247 -10.22 -14.57 18.72
C LEU A 247 -11.19 -13.39 18.71
N ARG A 248 -11.62 -12.92 17.53
CA ARG A 248 -12.62 -11.86 17.42
C ARG A 248 -13.91 -12.22 18.17
N ASN A 249 -14.38 -13.47 18.01
CA ASN A 249 -15.56 -13.97 18.72
C ASN A 249 -15.37 -13.98 20.25
N VAL A 250 -14.17 -14.31 20.73
CA VAL A 250 -13.84 -14.24 22.15
C VAL A 250 -13.89 -12.80 22.64
N LEU A 251 -13.20 -11.87 21.97
CA LEU A 251 -13.17 -10.45 22.34
C LEU A 251 -14.57 -9.82 22.31
N GLN A 252 -15.41 -10.18 21.35
CA GLN A 252 -16.79 -9.70 21.27
C GLN A 252 -17.66 -10.21 22.43
N LYS A 253 -17.45 -11.45 22.85
CA LYS A 253 -18.25 -12.08 23.93
C LYS A 253 -17.76 -11.72 25.32
N LEU A 254 -16.50 -11.29 25.44
CA LEU A 254 -15.82 -11.00 26.70
C LEU A 254 -16.61 -10.05 27.61
N THR A 255 -17.17 -8.99 27.02
CA THR A 255 -17.95 -7.95 27.71
C THR A 255 -19.45 -8.02 27.41
N SER A 256 -19.91 -9.05 26.67
CA SER A 256 -21.33 -9.18 26.28
C SER A 256 -22.23 -9.40 27.50
N GLU A 257 -23.41 -8.77 27.50
CA GLU A 257 -24.40 -8.89 28.59
C GLU A 257 -24.80 -10.35 28.86
N GLN A 258 -24.79 -11.20 27.82
CA GLN A 258 -25.08 -12.61 27.96
C GLN A 258 -24.02 -13.33 28.79
N VAL A 259 -22.72 -13.05 28.57
CA VAL A 259 -21.63 -13.62 29.35
C VAL A 259 -21.61 -13.02 30.75
N VAL A 260 -21.71 -11.69 30.87
CA VAL A 260 -21.82 -11.00 32.18
C VAL A 260 -22.99 -11.55 33.00
N GLY A 261 -24.15 -11.74 32.39
CA GLY A 261 -25.34 -12.29 33.02
C GLY A 261 -25.18 -13.76 33.41
N LYS A 262 -24.50 -14.58 32.59
CA LYS A 262 -24.18 -15.96 32.94
C LYS A 262 -23.19 -16.03 34.10
N PHE A 263 -22.15 -15.19 34.14
CA PHE A 263 -21.20 -15.14 35.25
C PHE A 263 -21.86 -14.66 36.56
N LYS A 264 -22.76 -13.67 36.47
CA LYS A 264 -23.58 -13.21 37.60
C LYS A 264 -24.48 -14.33 38.13
N LYS A 265 -25.17 -15.06 37.24
CA LYS A 265 -26.07 -16.16 37.60
C LYS A 265 -25.35 -17.41 38.11
N LEU A 266 -24.20 -17.76 37.54
CA LEU A 266 -23.48 -18.99 37.87
C LEU A 266 -22.54 -18.85 39.08
N GLY A 267 -22.17 -17.64 39.49
CA GLY A 267 -21.15 -17.45 40.53
C GLY A 267 -21.24 -16.17 41.35
N GLY A 268 -22.26 -15.32 41.16
CA GLY A 268 -22.39 -14.05 41.90
C GLY A 268 -21.35 -12.99 41.55
N ILE A 269 -20.58 -13.19 40.48
CA ILE A 269 -19.50 -12.29 40.06
C ILE A 269 -20.08 -11.21 39.14
N ASN A 270 -19.95 -9.94 39.52
CA ASN A 270 -20.15 -8.81 38.61
C ASN A 270 -18.95 -8.71 37.68
N LEU A 271 -18.98 -9.47 36.59
CA LEU A 271 -17.88 -9.55 35.63
C LEU A 271 -17.45 -8.17 35.11
N LYS A 272 -18.42 -7.28 34.86
CA LYS A 272 -18.17 -5.90 34.42
C LYS A 272 -17.36 -5.10 35.44
N GLU A 273 -17.74 -5.19 36.72
CA GLU A 273 -17.10 -4.45 37.81
C GLU A 273 -15.69 -4.99 38.12
N GLN A 274 -15.50 -6.31 38.02
CA GLN A 274 -14.17 -6.92 38.15
C GLN A 274 -13.27 -6.64 36.95
N LEU A 275 -13.80 -6.65 35.71
CA LEU A 275 -13.02 -6.25 34.53
C LEU A 275 -12.63 -4.78 34.64
N ASP A 276 -13.56 -3.88 34.98
CA ASP A 276 -13.28 -2.45 35.12
C ASP A 276 -12.25 -2.19 36.23
N ALA A 277 -12.32 -2.91 37.35
CA ALA A 277 -11.34 -2.82 38.43
C ALA A 277 -9.96 -3.36 38.03
N GLN A 278 -9.91 -4.46 37.26
CA GLN A 278 -8.66 -5.08 36.82
C GLN A 278 -8.00 -4.28 35.68
N VAL A 279 -8.77 -3.75 34.73
CA VAL A 279 -8.30 -2.83 33.70
C VAL A 279 -7.71 -1.57 34.36
N LYS A 280 -8.35 -1.03 35.40
CA LYS A 280 -7.79 0.08 36.20
C LYS A 280 -6.51 -0.31 36.96
N ALA A 281 -6.36 -1.57 37.33
CA ALA A 281 -5.16 -2.12 37.98
C ALA A 281 -4.07 -2.52 36.97
N GLY A 282 -4.29 -2.34 35.67
CA GLY A 282 -3.35 -2.71 34.61
C GLY A 282 -3.31 -4.20 34.29
N VAL A 283 -4.29 -4.98 34.76
CA VAL A 283 -4.43 -6.41 34.45
C VAL A 283 -5.37 -6.57 33.26
N SER A 284 -4.97 -7.43 32.31
CA SER A 284 -5.75 -7.65 31.11
C SER A 284 -7.09 -8.35 31.38
N PRO A 285 -8.17 -7.93 30.69
CA PRO A 285 -9.45 -8.61 30.67
C PRO A 285 -9.38 -10.10 30.33
N LEU A 286 -8.46 -10.50 29.44
CA LEU A 286 -8.30 -11.90 29.05
C LEU A 286 -7.73 -12.72 30.22
N GLU A 287 -6.72 -12.19 30.90
CA GLU A 287 -6.12 -12.81 32.08
C GLU A 287 -7.12 -12.89 33.24
N ALA A 288 -7.92 -11.84 33.45
CA ALA A 288 -8.97 -11.78 34.46
C ALA A 288 -10.01 -12.91 34.30
N ILE A 289 -10.41 -13.20 33.06
CA ILE A 289 -11.40 -14.26 32.77
C ILE A 289 -10.79 -15.65 32.87
N ILE A 290 -9.54 -15.83 32.43
CA ILE A 290 -8.85 -17.12 32.56
C ILE A 290 -8.61 -17.46 34.04
N SER A 291 -8.15 -16.50 34.84
CA SER A 291 -7.88 -16.70 36.26
C SER A 291 -9.15 -16.96 37.08
N SER A 292 -10.25 -16.24 36.81
CA SER A 292 -11.54 -16.47 37.49
C SER A 292 -12.13 -17.85 37.21
N ASN A 293 -11.98 -18.38 35.98
CA ASN A 293 -12.41 -19.75 35.66
C ASN A 293 -11.47 -20.82 36.25
N THR A 294 -10.15 -20.60 36.22
CA THR A 294 -9.15 -21.55 36.75
C THR A 294 -9.28 -21.73 38.27
N THR A 295 -9.58 -20.65 39.00
CA THR A 295 -9.84 -20.69 40.45
C THR A 295 -11.10 -21.51 40.77
N ARG A 296 -12.06 -21.54 39.85
CA ARG A 296 -13.30 -22.31 40.02
C ARG A 296 -13.15 -23.77 39.63
N SER A 297 -12.44 -24.11 38.56
CA SER A 297 -12.21 -25.51 38.16
C SER A 297 -11.35 -26.26 39.18
N SER A 298 -10.40 -25.57 39.82
CA SER A 298 -9.65 -26.10 40.97
C SER A 298 -10.54 -26.28 42.21
N CYS A 299 -11.47 -25.35 42.50
CA CYS A 299 -12.45 -25.53 43.58
C CYS A 299 -13.55 -26.56 43.28
N ALA A 300 -13.91 -26.79 42.01
CA ALA A 300 -14.97 -27.73 41.62
C ALA A 300 -14.48 -29.19 41.54
N SER A 301 -13.19 -29.41 41.27
CA SER A 301 -12.59 -30.76 41.20
C SER A 301 -12.20 -31.32 42.58
N VAL A 302 -12.09 -30.48 43.61
CA VAL A 302 -11.68 -30.90 44.95
C VAL A 302 -12.84 -30.64 45.93
N ARG A 303 -13.57 -31.71 46.32
CA ARG A 303 -14.61 -31.70 47.39
C ARG A 303 -14.09 -31.29 48.79
N ARG A 304 -12.95 -30.63 48.90
CA ARG A 304 -12.21 -30.39 50.14
C ARG A 304 -11.97 -28.89 50.44
N CYS A 305 -12.80 -28.00 49.91
CA CYS A 305 -12.86 -26.59 50.34
C CYS A 305 -14.09 -26.28 51.22
N ARG A 306 -14.51 -27.24 52.06
CA ARG A 306 -15.29 -26.96 53.26
C ARG A 306 -14.36 -27.14 54.45
N GLN A 307 -13.69 -26.06 54.85
CA GLN A 307 -13.15 -25.77 56.19
C GLN A 307 -11.91 -24.87 56.07
N THR A 308 -12.10 -23.57 55.96
CA THR A 308 -11.26 -22.57 56.65
C THR A 308 -12.07 -21.27 56.74
N PRO A 309 -12.32 -20.72 57.94
CA PRO A 309 -12.98 -19.43 58.09
C PRO A 309 -11.98 -18.30 57.81
N ALA A 310 -12.46 -17.25 57.14
CA ALA A 310 -11.96 -15.87 57.15
C ALA A 310 -10.44 -15.65 57.23
N ALA A 311 -9.74 -15.61 56.08
CA ALA A 311 -8.50 -14.82 55.88
C ALA A 311 -7.96 -15.00 54.45
N TRP A 312 -8.65 -14.47 53.44
CA TRP A 312 -7.98 -14.14 52.16
C TRP A 312 -8.29 -12.68 51.86
N SER A 313 -7.59 -11.83 52.61
CA SER A 313 -7.35 -10.45 52.25
C SER A 313 -6.83 -10.37 50.83
N ILE A 314 -7.40 -9.44 50.06
CA ILE A 314 -6.86 -8.92 48.82
C ILE A 314 -5.39 -8.54 49.08
N GLY A 315 -4.48 -9.40 48.63
CA GLY A 315 -3.04 -9.27 48.83
C GLY A 315 -2.34 -9.64 47.55
N THR A 316 -1.98 -8.61 46.78
CA THR A 316 -0.80 -8.54 45.89
C THR A 316 -0.22 -9.90 45.50
N SER A 317 -0.80 -10.54 44.50
CA SER A 317 -0.24 -11.75 43.88
C SER A 317 0.19 -11.46 42.44
N SER A 318 0.93 -10.37 42.24
CA SER A 318 1.70 -10.09 41.02
C SER A 318 3.01 -10.91 40.94
N VAL A 319 3.15 -11.99 41.73
CA VAL A 319 4.40 -12.76 41.83
C VAL A 319 4.24 -14.25 41.47
N ALA A 320 3.02 -14.80 41.35
CA ALA A 320 2.85 -16.24 41.11
C ALA A 320 2.79 -16.66 39.62
N TYR A 321 2.59 -15.73 38.68
CA TYR A 321 2.58 -16.02 37.23
C TYR A 321 3.92 -15.78 36.51
N ARG A 322 5.02 -15.55 37.25
CA ARG A 322 6.39 -15.50 36.68
C ARG A 322 7.10 -16.85 36.63
N ARG A 323 6.43 -17.95 36.99
CA ARG A 323 7.06 -19.28 37.11
C ARG A 323 6.73 -20.28 36.01
N TRP A 324 5.99 -19.87 34.98
CA TRP A 324 5.63 -20.69 33.80
C TRP A 324 5.99 -20.04 32.46
N ALA A 325 6.87 -19.03 32.46
CA ALA A 325 7.58 -18.64 31.25
C ALA A 325 8.89 -19.46 31.21
N PRO A 326 9.14 -20.31 30.19
CA PRO A 326 10.51 -20.75 29.96
C PRO A 326 11.36 -19.49 29.78
N ALA A 327 12.47 -19.40 30.51
CA ALA A 327 13.41 -18.30 30.36
C ALA A 327 14.00 -18.37 28.95
N TRP A 328 13.59 -17.45 28.07
CA TRP A 328 14.18 -17.31 26.73
C TRP A 328 15.42 -16.41 26.84
N PRO A 329 16.61 -16.86 26.40
CA PRO A 329 17.83 -16.07 26.48
C PRO A 329 17.76 -14.84 25.58
N LEU A 330 18.36 -13.76 26.09
CA LEU A 330 18.56 -12.45 25.47
C LEU A 330 19.45 -12.53 24.23
#